data_AF-A0A845ED55-F1
#
_entry.id   AF-A0A845ED55-F1
#
_cell.length_a   1.000
_cell.length_b   1.000
_cell.length_c   1.000
_cell.angle_alpha   90.00
_cell.angle_beta   90.00
_cell.angle_gamma   90.00
#
_symmetry.space_group_name_H-M   'P 1'
#
loop_
_entity.id
_entity.type
_entity.pdbx_description
1 polymer ?
#
loop_
_entity_poly.entity_id
_entity_poly.type
_entity_poly.pdbx_seq_one_letter_code
_entity_poly.pdbx_strand_id
1 'polypeptide(L)'
;MEWTKETAFTKLQEIYNDKVMQDEKRRVFQQVHNHLQQHLDDLAVQSGLKEKAQEQLKFFKEYTFMPGDNLFQSMRYVFLIARGEKERDPEETRQHLNRIYRSLYQPAGLKNPYIPDSFWETPLGVACLVAEEGVDAVYPILDEVLEAERV
;
A
#
# COMPACT_ATOMS: atom_id res chain seq x y z
N MET A 1 15.85 5.85 21.76
CA MET A 1 15.12 4.83 22.57
C MET A 1 15.61 3.50 22.04
N GLU A 2 15.80 2.45 22.86
CA GLU A 2 16.05 1.13 22.27
C GLU A 2 14.71 0.50 21.87
N TRP A 3 14.54 0.21 20.59
CA TRP A 3 13.34 -0.43 20.08
C TRP A 3 13.31 -1.91 20.45
N THR A 4 12.14 -2.35 20.89
CA THR A 4 11.77 -3.76 20.99
C THR A 4 10.65 -4.05 20.00
N LYS A 5 10.41 -5.32 19.65
CA LYS A 5 9.29 -5.69 18.77
C LYS A 5 7.95 -5.16 19.32
N GLU A 6 7.74 -5.28 20.62
CA GLU A 6 6.51 -4.82 21.29
C GLU A 6 6.35 -3.30 21.21
N THR A 7 7.38 -2.53 21.58
CA THR A 7 7.34 -1.05 21.53
C THR A 7 7.21 -0.52 20.11
N ALA A 8 7.85 -1.19 19.14
CA ALA A 8 7.72 -0.85 17.73
C ALA A 8 6.30 -1.08 17.21
N PHE A 9 5.68 -2.24 17.51
CA PHE A 9 4.28 -2.48 17.13
C PHE A 9 3.32 -1.47 17.77
N THR A 10 3.51 -1.15 19.05
CA THR A 10 2.71 -0.11 19.72
C THR A 10 2.81 1.22 18.97
N LYS A 11 4.02 1.66 18.61
CA LYS A 11 4.20 2.92 17.86
C LYS A 11 3.60 2.83 16.45
N LEU A 12 3.75 1.71 15.76
CA LEU A 12 3.16 1.49 14.44
C LEU A 12 1.62 1.48 14.49
N GLN A 13 1.02 0.99 15.57
CA GLN A 13 -0.44 1.05 15.77
C GLN A 13 -0.94 2.49 15.95
N GLU A 14 -0.17 3.34 16.64
CA GLU A 14 -0.49 4.77 16.77
C GLU A 14 -0.43 5.49 15.40
N ILE A 15 0.63 5.21 14.63
CA ILE A 15 0.87 5.83 13.32
C ILE A 15 -0.15 5.33 12.29
N TYR A 16 -0.29 4.01 12.15
CA TYR A 16 -1.17 3.39 11.16
C TYR A 16 -2.61 3.30 11.63
N ASN A 17 -3.21 4.39 12.07
CA ASN A 17 -4.65 4.42 12.33
C ASN A 17 -5.49 4.27 11.04
N ASP A 18 -6.80 4.12 11.19
CA ASP A 18 -7.70 3.92 10.05
C ASP A 18 -7.66 5.08 9.07
N LYS A 19 -7.48 6.32 9.54
CA LYS A 19 -7.37 7.48 8.66
C LYS A 19 -6.16 7.37 7.73
N VAL A 20 -4.99 7.01 8.25
CA VAL A 20 -3.78 6.82 7.42
C VAL A 20 -3.98 5.73 6.38
N MET A 21 -4.57 4.60 6.77
CA MET A 21 -4.88 3.53 5.81
C MET A 21 -5.84 4.02 4.70
N GLN A 22 -6.85 4.82 5.06
CA GLN A 22 -7.83 5.37 4.12
C GLN A 22 -7.20 6.33 3.13
N ASP A 23 -6.40 7.26 3.62
CA ASP A 23 -5.73 8.27 2.81
C ASP A 23 -4.71 7.62 1.86
N GLU A 24 -4.00 6.60 2.33
CA GLU A 24 -3.06 5.84 1.49
C GLU A 24 -3.78 5.04 0.40
N LYS A 25 -4.93 4.41 0.72
CA LYS A 25 -5.78 3.75 -0.27
C LYS A 25 -6.26 4.72 -1.33
N ARG A 26 -6.67 5.94 -0.95
CA ARG A 26 -7.08 6.99 -1.90
C ARG A 26 -5.92 7.42 -2.80
N ARG A 27 -4.72 7.63 -2.23
CA ARG A 27 -3.51 7.98 -2.97
C ARG A 27 -3.20 6.93 -4.04
N VAL A 28 -3.16 5.65 -3.63
CA VAL A 28 -2.90 4.52 -4.54
C VAL A 28 -3.99 4.37 -5.60
N PHE A 29 -5.26 4.51 -5.21
CA PHE A 29 -6.37 4.47 -6.17
C PHE A 29 -6.20 5.56 -7.24
N GLN A 30 -5.94 6.80 -6.83
CA GLN A 30 -5.77 7.91 -7.76
C GLN A 30 -4.58 7.67 -8.71
N GLN A 31 -3.47 7.13 -8.20
CA GLN A 31 -2.31 6.78 -9.02
C GLN A 31 -2.65 5.74 -10.09
N VAL A 32 -3.26 4.62 -9.70
CA VAL A 32 -3.63 3.53 -10.62
C VAL A 32 -4.71 3.99 -11.61
N HIS A 33 -5.69 4.75 -11.14
CA HIS A 33 -6.76 5.29 -11.98
C HIS A 33 -6.22 6.27 -13.04
N ASN A 34 -5.30 7.16 -12.65
CA ASN A 34 -4.67 8.08 -13.59
C ASN A 34 -3.87 7.33 -14.66
N HIS A 35 -3.11 6.30 -14.24
CA HIS A 35 -2.33 5.49 -15.17
C HIS A 35 -3.23 4.74 -16.16
N LEU A 36 -4.34 4.18 -15.68
CA LEU A 36 -5.34 3.54 -16.54
C LEU A 36 -5.90 4.52 -17.59
N GLN A 37 -6.29 5.72 -17.16
CA GLN A 37 -6.83 6.71 -18.11
C GLN A 37 -5.79 7.16 -19.14
N GLN A 38 -4.55 7.38 -18.73
CA GLN A 38 -3.46 7.71 -19.66
C GLN A 38 -3.30 6.64 -20.75
N HIS A 39 -3.31 5.35 -20.39
CA HIS A 39 -3.23 4.27 -21.38
C HIS A 39 -4.44 4.22 -22.32
N LEU A 40 -5.64 4.49 -21.80
CA LEU A 40 -6.84 4.56 -22.65
C LEU A 40 -6.79 5.74 -23.62
N ASP A 41 -6.24 6.87 -23.18
CA ASP A 41 -5.99 8.05 -24.01
C ASP A 41 -4.94 7.78 -25.09
N ASP A 42 -3.80 7.18 -24.72
CA ASP A 42 -2.70 6.83 -25.64
C ASP A 42 -3.16 5.86 -26.75
N LEU A 43 -4.15 5.02 -26.45
CA LEU A 43 -4.75 4.07 -27.38
C LEU A 43 -5.98 4.63 -28.11
N ALA A 44 -6.37 5.88 -27.89
CA ALA A 44 -7.56 6.52 -28.46
C ALA A 44 -8.87 5.74 -28.22
N VAL A 45 -9.01 5.14 -27.03
CA VAL A 45 -10.16 4.30 -26.63
C VAL A 45 -10.72 4.73 -25.28
N GLN A 46 -10.94 6.03 -25.07
CA GLN A 46 -11.48 6.55 -23.81
C GLN A 46 -12.82 5.92 -23.42
N SER A 47 -13.64 5.53 -24.41
CA SER A 47 -14.90 4.82 -24.21
C SER A 47 -14.75 3.30 -24.01
N GLY A 48 -13.52 2.79 -23.88
CA GLY A 48 -13.23 1.37 -23.68
C GLY A 48 -13.66 0.84 -22.31
N LEU A 49 -13.84 1.72 -21.32
CA LEU A 49 -14.42 1.37 -20.03
C LEU A 49 -15.95 1.35 -20.11
N LYS A 50 -16.55 0.21 -19.76
CA LYS A 50 -18.01 0.09 -19.61
C LYS A 50 -18.53 1.06 -18.55
N GLU A 51 -19.68 1.68 -18.77
CA GLU A 51 -20.32 2.61 -17.81
C GLU A 51 -20.45 2.01 -16.41
N LYS A 52 -20.89 0.75 -16.31
CA LYS A 52 -20.96 0.02 -15.03
C LYS A 52 -19.62 -0.05 -14.29
N ALA A 53 -18.51 -0.19 -15.01
CA ALA A 53 -17.18 -0.17 -14.39
C ALA A 53 -16.81 1.23 -13.90
N GLN A 54 -17.19 2.28 -14.63
CA GLN A 54 -17.00 3.67 -14.20
C GLN A 54 -17.83 4.01 -12.96
N GLU A 55 -19.08 3.54 -12.88
CA GLU A 55 -19.92 3.69 -11.69
C GLU A 55 -19.31 2.99 -10.48
N GLN A 56 -18.81 1.76 -10.66
CA GLN A 56 -18.08 1.05 -9.61
C GLN A 56 -16.81 1.80 -9.18
N LEU A 57 -16.09 2.40 -10.13
CA LEU A 57 -14.90 3.22 -9.86
C LEU A 57 -15.22 4.47 -9.02
N LYS A 58 -16.39 5.09 -9.18
CA LYS A 58 -16.82 6.22 -8.35
C LYS A 58 -16.99 5.83 -6.88
N PHE A 59 -17.52 4.64 -6.62
CA PHE A 59 -17.67 4.14 -5.26
C PHE A 59 -16.34 3.89 -4.53
N PHE A 60 -15.19 3.79 -5.23
CA PHE A 60 -13.88 3.74 -4.53
C PHE A 60 -13.56 5.04 -3.79
N LYS A 61 -14.05 6.18 -4.28
CA LYS A 61 -13.86 7.47 -3.59
C LYS A 61 -14.71 7.55 -2.32
N GLU A 62 -15.81 6.80 -2.27
CA GLU A 62 -16.86 6.90 -1.25
C GLU A 62 -16.81 5.74 -0.23
N TYR A 63 -16.42 4.53 -0.65
CA TYR A 63 -16.47 3.31 0.16
C TYR A 63 -15.15 2.53 0.06
N THR A 64 -14.50 2.37 1.20
CA THR A 64 -13.20 1.69 1.35
C THR A 64 -13.26 0.16 1.23
N PHE A 65 -14.44 -0.40 0.99
CA PHE A 65 -14.63 -1.85 1.01
C PHE A 65 -14.91 -2.39 -0.38
N MET A 66 -14.00 -3.24 -0.85
CA MET A 66 -14.13 -3.98 -2.11
C MET A 66 -14.05 -5.48 -1.83
N PRO A 67 -15.11 -6.26 -2.09
CA PRO A 67 -15.02 -7.71 -2.06
C PRO A 67 -14.11 -8.21 -3.20
N GLY A 68 -13.52 -9.40 -3.00
CA GLY A 68 -12.65 -10.05 -3.98
C GLY A 68 -11.15 -9.84 -3.75
N ASP A 69 -10.34 -10.51 -4.56
CA ASP A 69 -8.88 -10.54 -4.41
C ASP A 69 -8.23 -9.42 -5.25
N ASN A 70 -8.07 -8.25 -4.64
CA ASN A 70 -7.66 -7.02 -5.31
C ASN A 70 -6.53 -6.29 -4.57
N LEU A 71 -5.97 -5.26 -5.22
CA LEU A 71 -4.87 -4.44 -4.69
C LEU A 71 -5.17 -3.89 -3.29
N PHE A 72 -6.40 -3.43 -3.03
CA PHE A 72 -6.76 -2.81 -1.76
C PHE A 72 -6.89 -3.83 -0.62
N GLN A 73 -7.22 -5.09 -0.92
CA GLN A 73 -7.11 -6.18 0.05
C GLN A 73 -5.65 -6.51 0.34
N SER A 74 -4.76 -6.52 -0.66
CA SER A 74 -3.32 -6.65 -0.41
C SER A 74 -2.77 -5.51 0.44
N MET A 75 -3.20 -4.27 0.19
CA MET A 75 -2.83 -3.12 1.04
C MET A 75 -3.32 -3.32 2.47
N ARG A 76 -4.60 -3.69 2.66
CA ARG A 76 -5.16 -3.97 3.99
C ARG A 76 -4.34 -5.05 4.70
N TYR A 77 -3.98 -6.12 3.99
CA TYR A 77 -3.20 -7.21 4.53
C TYR A 77 -1.88 -6.74 5.13
N VAL A 78 -1.07 -5.99 4.38
CA VAL A 78 0.22 -5.49 4.87
C VAL A 78 0.07 -4.47 5.99
N PHE A 79 -0.99 -3.66 5.98
CA PHE A 79 -1.31 -2.76 7.11
C PHE A 79 -1.65 -3.54 8.39
N LEU A 80 -2.40 -4.63 8.30
CA LEU A 80 -2.71 -5.46 9.47
C LEU A 80 -1.46 -6.12 10.04
N ILE A 81 -0.52 -6.54 9.18
CA ILE A 81 0.79 -7.04 9.62
C ILE A 81 1.59 -5.92 10.30
N ALA A 82 1.64 -4.73 9.71
CA ALA A 82 2.37 -3.59 10.26
C ALA A 82 1.85 -3.15 11.63
N ARG A 83 0.54 -3.31 11.88
CA ARG A 83 -0.10 -3.08 13.19
C ARG A 83 0.09 -4.24 14.17
N GLY A 84 0.68 -5.36 13.77
CA GLY A 84 0.75 -6.58 14.59
C GLY A 84 -0.62 -7.24 14.83
N GLU A 85 -1.65 -6.87 14.07
CA GLU A 85 -3.01 -7.43 14.15
C GLU A 85 -3.17 -8.73 13.33
N LYS A 86 -2.22 -8.99 12.42
CA LYS A 86 -2.16 -10.22 11.63
C LYS A 86 -0.75 -10.79 11.67
N GLU A 87 -0.66 -12.10 11.90
CA GLU A 87 0.60 -12.83 11.77
C GLU A 87 1.00 -12.99 10.30
N ARG A 88 2.31 -12.97 10.07
CA ARG A 88 2.91 -13.15 8.76
C ARG A 88 2.87 -14.62 8.36
N ASP A 89 2.06 -14.96 7.36
CA ASP A 89 2.20 -16.21 6.61
C ASP A 89 3.12 -15.97 5.40
N PRO A 90 4.28 -16.65 5.27
CA PRO A 90 5.25 -16.34 4.23
C PRO A 90 4.71 -16.43 2.80
N GLU A 91 3.83 -17.39 2.52
CA GLU A 91 3.30 -17.62 1.18
C GLU A 91 2.23 -16.58 0.83
N GLU A 92 1.24 -16.40 1.69
CA GLU A 92 0.17 -15.40 1.56
C GLU A 92 0.76 -13.99 1.49
N THR A 93 1.73 -13.68 2.37
CA THR A 93 2.41 -12.38 2.39
C THR A 93 3.12 -12.09 1.09
N ARG A 94 3.87 -13.07 0.56
CA ARG A 94 4.56 -12.92 -0.73
C ARG A 94 3.58 -12.67 -1.88
N GLN A 95 2.40 -13.29 -1.86
CA GLN A 95 1.38 -13.05 -2.88
C GLN A 95 0.83 -11.62 -2.81
N HIS A 96 0.55 -11.12 -1.60
CA HIS A 96 0.08 -9.75 -1.40
C HIS A 96 1.13 -8.71 -1.79
N LEU A 97 2.39 -8.89 -1.38
CA LEU A 97 3.51 -8.02 -1.76
C LEU A 97 3.70 -8.00 -3.29
N ASN A 98 3.74 -9.17 -3.93
CA ASN A 98 3.85 -9.25 -5.39
C ASN A 98 2.71 -8.52 -6.10
N ARG A 99 1.47 -8.63 -5.61
CA ARG A 99 0.36 -7.88 -6.21
C ARG A 99 0.59 -6.38 -6.11
N ILE A 100 1.00 -5.87 -4.94
CA ILE A 100 1.29 -4.45 -4.73
C ILE A 100 2.39 -3.98 -5.67
N TYR A 101 3.56 -4.63 -5.64
CA TYR A 101 4.72 -4.22 -6.43
C TYR A 101 4.43 -4.26 -7.93
N ARG A 102 3.77 -5.31 -8.42
CA ARG A 102 3.40 -5.41 -9.83
C ARG A 102 2.39 -4.35 -10.25
N SER A 103 1.39 -4.07 -9.41
CA SER A 103 0.33 -3.12 -9.75
C SER A 103 0.83 -1.67 -9.80
N LEU A 104 1.82 -1.34 -8.96
CA LEU A 104 2.31 0.04 -8.82
C LEU A 104 3.57 0.33 -9.64
N TYR A 105 4.41 -0.68 -9.84
CA TYR A 105 5.80 -0.48 -10.22
C TYR A 105 6.30 -1.44 -11.30
N GLN A 106 5.44 -2.25 -11.94
CA GLN A 106 5.85 -3.06 -13.08
C GLN A 106 5.49 -2.35 -14.39
N PRO A 107 6.48 -1.82 -15.15
CA PRO A 107 6.23 -1.26 -16.47
C PRO A 107 5.79 -2.35 -17.45
N ALA A 108 5.00 -1.93 -18.45
CA ALA A 108 4.69 -2.78 -19.59
C ALA A 108 6.00 -3.22 -20.28
N GLY A 109 6.22 -4.54 -20.34
CA GLY A 109 7.40 -5.13 -21.00
C GLY A 109 8.54 -5.56 -20.07
N LEU A 110 8.50 -5.23 -18.77
CA LEU A 110 9.47 -5.76 -17.80
C LEU A 110 8.93 -6.99 -17.07
N LYS A 111 9.82 -7.94 -16.78
CA LYS A 111 9.49 -9.15 -16.01
C LYS A 111 9.31 -8.86 -14.51
N ASN A 112 10.03 -7.86 -13.99
CA ASN A 112 10.09 -7.53 -12.57
C ASN A 112 9.68 -6.06 -12.34
N PRO A 113 9.02 -5.76 -11.20
CA PRO A 113 8.78 -4.40 -10.75
C PRO A 113 10.08 -3.63 -10.46
N TYR A 114 10.07 -2.31 -10.67
CA TYR A 114 11.12 -1.38 -10.25
C TYR A 114 10.59 -0.45 -9.17
N ILE A 115 10.90 -0.75 -7.91
CA ILE A 115 10.41 -0.01 -6.74
C ILE A 115 11.35 1.18 -6.47
N PRO A 116 10.89 2.44 -6.56
CA PRO A 116 11.72 3.61 -6.27
C PRO A 116 11.96 3.77 -4.77
N ASP A 117 13.10 4.33 -4.36
CA ASP A 117 13.45 4.51 -2.94
C ASP A 117 12.40 5.30 -2.15
N SER A 118 11.82 6.33 -2.78
CA SER A 118 10.76 7.16 -2.20
C SER A 118 9.49 6.36 -1.84
N PHE A 119 9.32 5.13 -2.36
CA PHE A 119 8.21 4.27 -1.95
C PHE A 119 8.34 3.87 -0.48
N TRP A 120 9.55 3.57 -0.01
CA TRP A 120 9.81 3.10 1.35
C TRP A 120 9.53 4.16 2.41
N GLU A 121 9.44 5.43 2.00
CA GLU A 121 9.04 6.56 2.85
C GLU A 121 7.51 6.71 2.96
N THR A 122 6.73 5.98 2.14
CA THR A 122 5.26 6.05 2.17
C THR A 122 4.67 5.11 3.23
N PRO A 123 3.47 5.40 3.76
CA PRO A 123 2.79 4.49 4.69
C PRO A 123 2.65 3.06 4.15
N LEU A 124 2.35 2.90 2.85
CA LEU A 124 2.28 1.58 2.23
C LEU A 124 3.65 0.91 2.14
N GLY A 125 4.69 1.66 1.78
CA GLY A 125 6.04 1.11 1.64
C GLY A 125 6.62 0.61 2.95
N VAL A 126 6.45 1.38 4.02
CA VAL A 126 6.85 0.94 5.36
C VAL A 126 6.04 -0.29 5.80
N ALA A 127 4.73 -0.33 5.53
CA ALA A 127 3.93 -1.53 5.82
C ALA A 127 4.39 -2.76 5.02
N CYS A 128 4.77 -2.58 3.75
CA CYS A 128 5.37 -3.63 2.93
C CYS A 128 6.72 -4.09 3.51
N LEU A 129 7.55 -3.16 3.99
CA LEU A 129 8.84 -3.47 4.60
C LEU A 129 8.67 -4.31 5.88
N VAL A 130 7.71 -3.96 6.75
CA VAL A 130 7.39 -4.80 7.93
C VAL A 130 6.93 -6.19 7.51
N ALA A 131 6.10 -6.29 6.47
CA ALA A 131 5.62 -7.58 5.98
C ALA A 131 6.73 -8.43 5.33
N GLU A 132 7.72 -7.80 4.69
CA GLU A 132 8.81 -8.46 3.96
C GLU A 132 9.95 -8.88 4.88
N GLU A 133 10.41 -7.98 5.75
CA GLU A 133 11.64 -8.15 6.52
C GLU A 133 11.39 -8.31 8.03
N GLY A 134 10.23 -7.85 8.50
CA GLY A 134 9.89 -7.84 9.92
C GLY A 134 9.87 -6.44 10.51
N VAL A 135 9.35 -6.33 11.73
CA VAL A 135 9.17 -5.03 12.42
C VAL A 135 10.50 -4.34 12.77
N ASP A 136 11.57 -5.10 12.85
CA ASP A 136 12.93 -4.63 13.08
C ASP A 136 13.48 -3.80 11.91
N ALA A 137 13.03 -4.06 10.68
CA ALA A 137 13.46 -3.30 9.51
C ALA A 137 13.02 -1.82 9.54
N VAL A 138 12.01 -1.47 10.34
CA VAL A 138 11.47 -0.12 10.42
C VAL A 138 11.93 0.68 11.63
N TYR A 139 12.84 0.14 12.45
CA TYR A 139 13.38 0.87 13.61
C TYR A 139 14.00 2.23 13.23
N PRO A 140 14.81 2.35 12.15
CA PRO A 140 15.33 3.65 11.73
C PRO A 140 14.23 4.66 11.38
N ILE A 141 13.15 4.19 10.74
CA ILE A 141 12.01 5.02 10.35
C ILE A 141 11.24 5.50 11.59
N LEU A 142 11.09 4.63 12.59
CA LEU A 142 10.45 5.00 13.85
C LEU A 142 11.28 6.03 14.64
N ASP A 143 12.60 5.96 14.57
CA ASP A 143 13.48 6.99 15.16
C ASP A 143 13.26 8.36 14.49
N GLU A 144 13.20 8.42 13.15
CA GLU A 144 12.90 9.66 12.41
C GLU A 144 11.53 10.25 12.79
N VAL A 145 10.51 9.41 12.96
CA VAL A 145 9.17 9.86 13.40
C VAL A 145 9.22 10.44 14.82
N LEU A 146 9.93 9.79 15.75
CA LEU A 146 10.10 10.31 17.11
C LEU A 146 10.87 11.64 17.14
N GLU A 147 11.84 11.82 16.25
CA GLU A 147 12.56 13.09 16.12
C GLU A 147 11.64 14.21 15.59
N ALA A 148 10.83 13.91 14.58
CA ALA A 148 9.86 14.86 14.02
C ALA A 148 8.77 15.29 15.03
N GLU A 149 8.34 14.39 15.92
CA GLU A 149 7.36 14.70 16.99
C GLU A 149 7.91 15.61 18.10
N ARG A 150 9.23 15.77 18.21
CA ARG A 150 9.90 16.59 19.24
C ARG A 150 10.10 18.05 18.82
N VAL A 151 9.89 18.37 17.55
CA VAL A 151 10.05 19.72 16.96
C VAL A 151 8.70 20.43 16.95
#